data_AF-A0A8J2T908-F1
#
_entry.id   AF-A0A8J2T908-F1
#
_cell.length_a   1.000
_cell.length_b   1.000
_cell.length_c   1.000
_cell.angle_alpha   90.00
_cell.angle_beta   90.00
_cell.angle_gamma   90.00
#
_symmetry.space_group_name_H-M   'P 1'
#
loop_
_entity.id
_entity.type
_entity.pdbx_description
1 polymer ?
#
loop_
_entity_poly.entity_id
_entity_poly.type
_entity_poly.pdbx_seq_one_letter_code
_entity_poly.pdbx_strand_id
1 'polypeptide(L)'
;MDSFEARLQFTSVVKNLQKTLGVSKRLENDPVQFYLNHYEHHYEDFHQCMFDTAAKMDSLDRLNVVLYYSSIVEVLHARQSELNARVLNQVLLPSLDAMLLLALPSKDWKALTNLSACTDVFHRMNSLVGGIVTLQKPQLDMHLPLDKLPWYTPSEHPSIHYHESFQRAATLLQDRSAKQQYMFQQFRHQGLCAVDAPQPSPQTVIHRMENDREKHKRLKENIWVLPRPNANILDPHEFDLLWNATPSEGLTKGDYRHINEMRKIARVSYKV
;
A
#
# COMPACT_ATOMS: atom_id res chain seq x y z
N MET A 1 -23.41 10.58 -16.52
CA MET A 1 -23.72 10.61 -15.07
C MET A 1 -23.68 12.07 -14.65
N ASP A 2 -24.74 12.56 -13.98
CA ASP A 2 -24.70 13.91 -13.43
C ASP A 2 -23.70 14.00 -12.26
N SER A 3 -23.29 15.21 -11.88
CA SER A 3 -22.26 15.40 -10.84
C SER A 3 -22.68 14.88 -9.46
N PHE A 4 -23.97 14.96 -9.11
CA PHE A 4 -24.45 14.53 -7.81
C PHE A 4 -24.51 12.99 -7.70
N GLU A 5 -25.03 12.35 -8.74
CA GLU A 5 -25.06 10.91 -8.90
C GLU A 5 -23.64 10.34 -8.89
N ALA A 6 -22.72 10.96 -9.64
CA ALA A 6 -21.32 10.55 -9.68
C ALA A 6 -20.66 10.59 -8.29
N ARG A 7 -20.90 11.66 -7.53
CA ARG A 7 -20.37 11.80 -6.16
C ARG A 7 -20.93 10.73 -5.22
N LEU A 8 -22.23 10.44 -5.28
CA LEU A 8 -22.85 9.42 -4.42
C LEU A 8 -22.33 8.02 -4.73
N GLN A 9 -22.22 7.68 -6.01
CA GLN A 9 -21.67 6.41 -6.44
C GLN A 9 -20.19 6.30 -6.05
N PHE A 10 -19.40 7.35 -6.26
CA PHE A 10 -17.99 7.38 -5.85
C PHE A 10 -17.83 7.25 -4.33
N THR A 11 -18.68 7.90 -3.53
CA THR A 11 -18.71 7.71 -2.06
C THR A 11 -18.92 6.24 -1.69
N SER A 12 -19.83 5.56 -2.38
CA SER A 12 -20.07 4.12 -2.18
C SER A 12 -18.85 3.28 -2.55
N VAL A 13 -18.16 3.62 -3.64
CA VAL A 13 -16.91 2.97 -4.05
C VAL A 13 -15.85 3.09 -2.95
N VAL A 14 -15.59 4.32 -2.46
CA VAL A 14 -14.59 4.58 -1.42
C VAL A 14 -14.91 3.83 -0.12
N LYS A 15 -16.18 3.81 0.31
CA LYS A 15 -16.62 3.08 1.51
C LYS A 15 -16.46 1.55 1.40
N ASN A 16 -16.45 1.01 0.18
CA ASN A 16 -16.38 -0.42 -0.06
C ASN A 16 -14.99 -0.90 -0.52
N LEU A 17 -13.96 -0.04 -0.49
CA LEU A 17 -12.60 -0.40 -0.95
C LEU A 17 -12.04 -1.65 -0.26
N GLN A 18 -12.33 -1.86 1.02
CA GLN A 18 -11.91 -3.09 1.72
C GLN A 18 -12.40 -4.39 1.07
N LYS A 19 -13.54 -4.34 0.37
CA LYS A 19 -14.16 -5.49 -0.31
C LYS A 19 -13.79 -5.57 -1.78
N THR A 20 -13.41 -4.47 -2.41
CA THR A 20 -13.26 -4.39 -3.87
C THR A 20 -11.82 -4.20 -4.31
N LEU A 21 -10.99 -3.51 -3.50
CA LEU A 21 -9.61 -3.21 -3.84
C LEU A 21 -8.78 -4.50 -3.84
N GLY A 22 -8.10 -4.76 -4.97
CA GLY A 22 -7.27 -5.96 -5.14
C GLY A 22 -8.06 -7.28 -5.15
N VAL A 23 -9.39 -7.25 -5.32
CA VAL A 23 -10.16 -8.44 -5.70
C VAL A 23 -9.96 -8.68 -7.20
N SER A 24 -9.88 -9.95 -7.59
CA SER A 24 -9.69 -10.40 -8.98
C SER A 24 -10.44 -9.52 -9.98
N LYS A 25 -9.75 -9.15 -11.07
CA LYS A 25 -10.11 -8.19 -12.14
C LYS A 25 -11.40 -8.56 -12.91
N ARG A 26 -12.51 -8.82 -12.22
CA ARG A 26 -13.84 -8.77 -12.84
C ARG A 26 -14.10 -7.29 -13.10
N LEU A 27 -13.96 -6.91 -14.37
CA LEU A 27 -13.95 -5.53 -14.86
C LEU A 27 -15.10 -4.65 -14.31
N GLU A 28 -16.25 -5.25 -14.00
CA GLU A 28 -17.45 -4.52 -13.57
C GLU A 28 -17.38 -3.91 -12.17
N ASN A 29 -16.54 -4.44 -11.27
CA ASN A 29 -16.45 -3.98 -9.87
C ASN A 29 -15.07 -3.41 -9.49
N ASP A 30 -14.20 -3.16 -10.47
CA ASP A 30 -12.89 -2.57 -10.20
C ASP A 30 -13.04 -1.08 -9.84
N PRO A 31 -12.72 -0.68 -8.59
CA PRO A 31 -12.86 0.70 -8.16
C PRO A 31 -11.97 1.65 -8.98
N VAL A 32 -10.85 1.16 -9.53
CA VAL A 32 -9.96 1.98 -10.36
C VAL A 32 -10.60 2.22 -11.73
N GLN A 33 -11.21 1.21 -12.35
CA GLN A 33 -11.95 1.42 -13.61
C GLN A 33 -13.13 2.37 -13.42
N PHE A 34 -13.85 2.30 -12.29
CA PHE A 34 -14.91 3.25 -12.00
C PHE A 34 -14.42 4.70 -12.04
N TYR A 35 -13.27 5.00 -11.43
CA TYR A 35 -12.66 6.33 -11.47
C TYR A 35 -12.31 6.72 -12.90
N LEU A 36 -11.59 5.85 -13.63
CA LEU A 36 -11.14 6.13 -15.00
C LEU A 36 -12.28 6.38 -15.99
N ASN A 37 -13.45 5.80 -15.76
CA ASN A 37 -14.62 5.98 -16.62
C ASN A 37 -15.35 7.31 -16.40
N HIS A 38 -15.15 7.96 -15.24
CA HIS A 38 -15.98 9.11 -14.84
C HIS A 38 -15.20 10.33 -14.37
N TYR A 39 -13.87 10.25 -14.20
CA TYR A 39 -13.09 11.35 -13.62
C TYR A 39 -13.01 12.60 -14.52
N GLU A 40 -13.19 12.49 -15.85
CA GLU A 40 -12.88 13.58 -16.77
C GLU A 40 -13.59 14.90 -16.46
N HIS A 41 -14.83 14.82 -15.97
CA HIS A 41 -15.63 15.99 -15.60
C HIS A 41 -15.79 16.17 -14.09
N HIS A 42 -15.29 15.23 -13.28
CA HIS A 42 -15.60 15.16 -11.84
C HIS A 42 -14.36 14.96 -10.94
N TYR A 43 -13.14 15.00 -11.48
CA TYR A 43 -11.92 14.67 -10.73
C TYR A 43 -11.69 15.54 -9.49
N GLU A 44 -12.06 16.82 -9.51
CA GLU A 44 -11.94 17.72 -8.36
C GLU A 44 -12.93 17.33 -7.24
N ASP A 45 -14.20 17.07 -7.59
CA ASP A 45 -15.22 16.64 -6.63
C ASP A 45 -14.95 15.22 -6.12
N PHE A 46 -14.44 14.33 -6.98
CA PHE A 46 -13.95 13.00 -6.56
C PHE A 46 -12.79 13.12 -5.59
N HIS A 47 -11.84 14.02 -5.84
CA HIS A 47 -10.73 14.26 -4.92
C HIS A 47 -11.25 14.70 -3.54
N GLN A 48 -12.09 15.74 -3.50
CA GLN A 48 -12.67 16.23 -2.24
C GLN A 48 -13.49 15.13 -1.54
N CYS A 49 -14.33 14.41 -2.29
CA CYS A 49 -15.14 13.32 -1.76
C CYS A 49 -14.29 12.18 -1.17
N MET A 50 -13.13 11.88 -1.77
CA MET A 50 -12.19 10.88 -1.27
C MET A 50 -11.64 11.30 0.10
N PHE A 51 -11.18 12.55 0.23
CA PHE A 51 -10.67 13.10 1.50
C PHE A 51 -11.76 13.16 2.57
N ASP A 52 -12.95 13.69 2.24
CA ASP A 52 -14.08 13.82 3.17
C ASP A 52 -14.55 12.46 3.70
N THR A 53 -14.55 11.45 2.82
CA THR A 53 -14.96 10.09 3.19
C THR A 53 -13.89 9.43 4.05
N ALA A 54 -12.62 9.53 3.66
CA ALA A 54 -11.50 8.95 4.41
C ALA A 54 -11.35 9.56 5.81
N ALA A 55 -11.56 10.87 5.96
CA ALA A 55 -11.49 11.56 7.25
C ALA A 55 -12.51 11.00 8.28
N LYS A 56 -13.63 10.45 7.81
CA LYS A 56 -14.68 9.83 8.64
C LYS A 56 -14.40 8.36 9.00
N MET A 57 -13.41 7.74 8.36
CA MET A 57 -13.02 6.35 8.62
C MET A 57 -12.04 6.26 9.79
N ASP A 58 -11.87 5.06 10.35
CA ASP A 58 -10.79 4.79 11.30
C ASP A 58 -9.42 4.87 10.59
N SER A 59 -8.38 5.32 11.30
CA SER A 59 -7.04 5.44 10.72
C SER A 59 -6.50 4.13 10.14
N LEU A 60 -6.90 2.98 10.69
CA LEU A 60 -6.54 1.68 10.13
C LEU A 60 -7.20 1.39 8.79
N ASP A 61 -8.46 1.80 8.59
CA ASP A 61 -9.20 1.55 7.34
C ASP A 61 -8.83 2.55 6.23
N ARG A 62 -8.36 3.75 6.61
CA ARG A 62 -7.88 4.78 5.67
C ARG A 62 -6.72 4.32 4.79
N LEU A 63 -5.98 3.29 5.20
CA LEU A 63 -4.92 2.70 4.38
C LEU A 63 -5.46 2.21 3.03
N ASN A 64 -6.68 1.68 2.97
CA ASN A 64 -7.29 1.24 1.71
C ASN A 64 -7.48 2.40 0.73
N VAL A 65 -7.80 3.59 1.24
CA VAL A 65 -7.92 4.81 0.42
C VAL A 65 -6.56 5.23 -0.13
N VAL A 66 -5.50 5.18 0.69
CA VAL A 66 -4.13 5.49 0.25
C VAL A 66 -3.65 4.50 -0.83
N LEU A 67 -3.94 3.21 -0.67
CA LEU A 67 -3.59 2.20 -1.68
C LEU A 67 -4.36 2.43 -2.99
N TYR A 68 -5.67 2.72 -2.90
CA TYR A 68 -6.49 3.07 -4.04
C TYR A 68 -5.98 4.33 -4.77
N TYR A 69 -5.61 5.35 -4.01
CA TYR A 69 -4.99 6.58 -4.52
C TYR A 69 -3.71 6.31 -5.31
N SER A 70 -2.80 5.50 -4.74
CA SER A 70 -1.58 5.03 -5.41
C SER A 70 -1.91 4.34 -6.74
N SER A 71 -2.91 3.46 -6.77
CA SER A 71 -3.31 2.75 -7.98
C SER A 71 -3.88 3.67 -9.06
N ILE A 72 -4.66 4.70 -8.69
CA ILE A 72 -5.12 5.71 -9.64
C ILE A 72 -3.93 6.44 -10.26
N VAL A 73 -3.00 6.91 -9.43
CA VAL A 73 -1.80 7.63 -9.90
C VAL A 73 -0.98 6.77 -10.86
N GLU A 74 -0.73 5.51 -10.52
CA GLU A 74 0.02 4.56 -11.35
C GLU A 74 -0.66 4.37 -12.73
N VAL A 75 -1.98 4.18 -12.77
CA VAL A 75 -2.70 3.96 -14.03
C VAL A 75 -2.79 5.23 -14.88
N LEU A 76 -3.04 6.39 -14.27
CA LEU A 76 -3.05 7.66 -15.00
C LEU A 76 -1.67 8.03 -15.54
N HIS A 77 -0.61 7.75 -14.79
CA HIS A 77 0.76 8.01 -15.24
C HIS A 77 1.15 7.11 -16.42
N ALA A 78 0.73 5.83 -16.39
CA ALA A 78 0.97 4.90 -17.49
C ALA A 78 0.19 5.27 -18.77
N ARG A 79 -1.01 5.84 -18.64
CA ARG A 79 -1.83 6.30 -19.77
C ARG A 79 -1.55 7.77 -20.06
N GLN A 80 -0.61 8.08 -20.96
CA GLN A 80 -0.27 9.48 -21.24
C GLN A 80 -1.41 10.21 -21.97
N SER A 81 -1.99 11.22 -21.33
CA SER A 81 -2.93 12.18 -21.92
C SER A 81 -2.76 13.55 -21.27
N GLU A 82 -3.14 14.63 -21.96
CA GLU A 82 -3.06 15.99 -21.39
C GLU A 82 -3.93 16.13 -20.13
N LEU A 83 -5.11 15.51 -20.14
CA LEU A 83 -6.00 15.48 -18.98
C LEU A 83 -5.36 14.73 -17.81
N ASN A 84 -4.73 13.59 -18.06
CA ASN A 84 -4.05 12.83 -17.01
C ASN A 84 -2.89 13.61 -16.41
N ALA A 85 -2.08 14.25 -17.25
CA ALA A 85 -1.00 15.11 -16.80
C ALA A 85 -1.51 16.28 -15.94
N ARG A 86 -2.66 16.86 -16.29
CA ARG A 86 -3.31 17.91 -15.50
C ARG A 86 -3.76 17.39 -14.14
N VAL A 87 -4.55 16.31 -14.13
CA VAL A 87 -5.09 15.68 -12.90
C VAL A 87 -3.96 15.25 -11.96
N LEU A 88 -2.90 14.66 -12.51
CA LEU A 88 -1.72 14.24 -11.74
C LEU A 88 -0.98 15.44 -11.14
N ASN A 89 -0.60 16.42 -11.96
CA ASN A 89 0.30 17.50 -11.52
C ASN A 89 -0.40 18.59 -10.71
N GLN A 90 -1.71 18.78 -10.88
CA GLN A 90 -2.46 19.86 -10.22
C GLN A 90 -3.29 19.39 -9.03
N VAL A 91 -3.67 18.11 -8.98
CA VAL A 91 -4.59 17.59 -7.95
C VAL A 91 -3.97 16.44 -7.17
N LEU A 92 -3.53 15.36 -7.83
CA LEU A 92 -3.15 14.14 -7.11
C LEU A 92 -1.74 14.23 -6.48
N LEU A 93 -0.71 14.52 -7.27
CA LEU A 93 0.65 14.57 -6.75
C LEU A 93 0.87 15.68 -5.70
N PRO A 94 0.25 16.88 -5.82
CA PRO A 94 0.37 17.92 -4.80
C PRO A 94 -0.33 17.65 -3.46
N SER A 95 -1.20 16.64 -3.41
CA SER A 95 -1.95 16.25 -2.21
C SER A 95 -1.45 14.96 -1.55
N LEU A 96 -0.26 14.47 -1.94
CA LEU A 96 0.31 13.22 -1.42
C LEU A 96 0.54 13.27 0.10
N ASP A 97 1.17 14.33 0.59
CA ASP A 97 1.40 14.57 2.03
C ASP A 97 0.10 14.55 2.83
N ALA A 98 -0.93 15.25 2.34
CA ALA A 98 -2.25 15.26 2.97
C ALA A 98 -2.92 13.87 2.97
N MET A 99 -2.81 13.13 1.86
CA MET A 99 -3.35 11.77 1.75
C MET A 99 -2.64 10.80 2.71
N LEU A 100 -1.31 10.88 2.84
CA LEU A 100 -0.57 10.08 3.81
C LEU A 100 -0.88 10.48 5.26
N LEU A 101 -1.08 11.78 5.53
CA LEU A 101 -1.48 12.26 6.85
C LEU A 101 -2.82 11.66 7.30
N LEU A 102 -3.77 11.44 6.38
CA LEU A 102 -5.04 10.79 6.72
C LEU A 102 -4.82 9.40 7.32
N ALA A 103 -3.92 8.59 6.75
CA ALA A 103 -3.62 7.24 7.24
C ALA A 103 -2.56 7.20 8.36
N LEU A 104 -1.84 8.31 8.58
CA LEU A 104 -0.83 8.48 9.62
C LEU A 104 -1.08 9.75 10.44
N PRO A 105 -2.25 9.92 11.07
CA PRO A 105 -2.59 11.16 11.78
C PRO A 105 -1.69 11.39 12.99
N SER A 106 -1.59 12.65 13.40
CA SER A 106 -0.79 13.05 14.56
C SER A 106 -1.37 12.49 15.86
N LYS A 107 -0.51 12.07 16.78
CA LYS A 107 -0.84 11.46 18.08
C LYS A 107 -1.62 10.14 18.00
N ASP A 108 -1.66 9.50 16.84
CA ASP A 108 -2.29 8.19 16.66
C ASP A 108 -1.23 7.09 16.54
N TRP A 109 -0.94 6.41 17.65
CA TRP A 109 0.06 5.35 17.70
C TRP A 109 -0.35 4.08 16.94
N LYS A 110 -1.65 3.74 16.89
CA LYS A 110 -2.10 2.54 16.14
C LYS A 110 -1.95 2.75 14.64
N ALA A 111 -2.05 3.98 14.16
CA ALA A 111 -1.88 4.31 12.74
C ALA A 111 -0.47 3.97 12.23
N LEU A 112 0.54 3.87 13.10
CA LEU A 112 1.89 3.42 12.73
C LEU A 112 1.91 2.00 12.15
N THR A 113 0.86 1.20 12.34
CA THR A 113 0.66 -0.09 11.65
C THR A 113 0.54 0.07 10.12
N ASN A 114 0.21 1.28 9.64
CA ASN A 114 0.14 1.62 8.22
C ASN A 114 1.49 2.08 7.65
N LEU A 115 2.48 2.38 8.50
CA LEU A 115 3.71 3.08 8.11
C LEU A 115 4.47 2.37 6.99
N SER A 116 4.64 1.05 7.07
CA SER A 116 5.34 0.28 6.03
C SER A 116 4.64 0.43 4.68
N ALA A 117 3.33 0.23 4.63
CA ALA A 117 2.56 0.32 3.39
C ALA A 117 2.54 1.75 2.82
N CYS A 118 2.42 2.77 3.68
CA CYS A 118 2.53 4.17 3.27
C CYS A 118 3.92 4.52 2.72
N THR A 119 4.98 3.94 3.30
CA THR A 119 6.36 4.10 2.83
C THR A 119 6.54 3.46 1.45
N ASP A 120 5.97 2.27 1.24
CA ASP A 120 5.99 1.61 -0.07
C ASP A 120 5.23 2.43 -1.13
N VAL A 121 4.07 2.99 -0.77
CA VAL A 121 3.29 3.91 -1.64
C VAL A 121 4.13 5.13 -2.02
N PHE A 122 4.78 5.77 -1.05
CA PHE A 122 5.65 6.91 -1.29
C PHE A 122 6.80 6.54 -2.25
N HIS A 123 7.49 5.42 -2.02
CA HIS A 123 8.58 4.99 -2.90
C HIS A 123 8.11 4.73 -4.34
N ARG A 124 6.96 4.07 -4.52
CA ARG A 124 6.37 3.85 -5.84
C ARG A 124 6.07 5.18 -6.53
N MET A 125 5.32 6.07 -5.87
CA MET A 125 4.95 7.38 -6.44
C MET A 125 6.17 8.26 -6.72
N ASN A 126 7.17 8.25 -5.84
CA ASN A 126 8.40 9.01 -6.02
C ASN A 126 9.20 8.48 -7.21
N SER A 127 9.24 7.16 -7.41
CA SER A 127 9.86 6.55 -8.59
C SER A 127 9.15 6.95 -9.89
N LEU A 128 7.83 7.10 -9.90
CA LEU A 128 7.07 7.52 -11.09
C LEU A 128 7.44 8.95 -11.54
N VAL A 129 7.81 9.82 -10.60
CA VAL A 129 8.18 11.21 -10.89
C VAL A 129 9.70 11.43 -10.98
N GLY A 130 10.48 10.34 -11.09
CA GLY A 130 11.93 10.41 -11.30
C GLY A 130 12.79 10.42 -10.03
N GLY A 131 12.23 10.05 -8.88
CA GLY A 131 13.00 9.87 -7.63
C GLY A 131 13.43 11.18 -6.99
N ILE A 132 12.57 12.19 -7.02
CA ILE A 132 12.90 13.58 -6.64
C ILE A 132 13.25 13.78 -5.17
N VAL A 133 12.76 12.91 -4.27
CA VAL A 133 13.02 13.01 -2.82
C VAL A 133 13.57 11.69 -2.28
N THR A 134 14.56 11.78 -1.41
CA THR A 134 15.12 10.61 -0.70
C THR A 134 14.68 10.63 0.76
N LEU A 135 14.27 9.48 1.30
CA LEU A 135 14.01 9.35 2.73
C LEU A 135 15.34 9.31 3.50
N GLN A 136 15.48 10.24 4.44
CA GLN A 136 16.62 10.29 5.35
C GLN A 136 16.37 9.42 6.57
N LYS A 137 17.42 9.20 7.36
CA LYS A 137 17.30 8.49 8.64
C LYS A 137 16.44 9.30 9.60
N PRO A 138 15.54 8.66 10.36
CA PRO A 138 14.76 9.35 11.39
C PRO A 138 15.67 9.98 12.43
N GLN A 139 15.38 11.23 12.80
CA GLN A 139 16.01 11.93 13.91
C GLN A 139 14.93 12.19 14.98
N LEU A 140 15.19 11.75 16.22
CA LEU A 140 14.29 12.02 17.34
C LEU A 140 15.11 12.45 18.55
N ASP A 141 14.57 13.43 19.28
CA ASP A 141 15.05 13.72 20.63
C ASP A 141 14.55 12.64 21.60
N MET A 142 15.49 11.81 22.04
CA MET A 142 15.26 10.66 22.92
C MET A 142 15.05 11.05 24.39
N HIS A 143 15.20 12.33 24.73
CA HIS A 143 15.04 12.82 26.11
C HIS A 143 13.59 13.15 26.48
N LEU A 144 12.70 13.28 25.49
CA LEU A 144 11.29 13.60 25.71
C LEU A 144 10.44 12.34 25.96
N PRO A 145 9.52 12.36 26.94
CA PRO A 145 8.50 11.32 27.10
C PRO A 145 7.63 11.13 25.85
N LEU A 146 7.17 9.90 25.59
CA LEU A 146 6.40 9.53 24.38
C LEU A 146 5.17 10.43 24.14
N ASP A 147 4.44 10.75 25.20
CA ASP A 147 3.24 11.60 25.21
C ASP A 147 3.53 13.07 24.87
N LYS A 148 4.76 13.53 25.12
CA LYS A 148 5.18 14.93 24.90
C LYS A 148 5.90 15.14 23.58
N LEU A 149 6.12 14.10 22.79
CA LEU A 149 6.82 14.26 21.53
C LEU A 149 6.01 15.10 20.54
N PRO A 150 6.64 16.05 19.85
CA PRO A 150 5.98 16.75 18.74
C PRO A 150 5.77 15.77 17.58
N TRP A 151 4.59 15.83 16.97
CA TRP A 151 4.27 15.09 15.75
C TRP A 151 4.26 16.07 14.58
N TYR A 152 4.98 15.75 13.53
CA TYR A 152 4.96 16.57 12.33
C TYR A 152 3.59 16.48 11.66
N THR A 153 3.05 17.64 11.27
CA THR A 153 1.83 17.77 10.47
C THR A 153 2.15 18.69 9.29
N PRO A 154 2.01 18.22 8.04
CA PRO A 154 2.10 19.08 6.86
C PRO A 154 1.17 20.29 6.91
N SER A 155 1.48 21.34 6.15
CA SER A 155 0.61 22.51 6.00
C SER A 155 -0.76 22.12 5.45
N GLU A 156 -1.82 22.78 5.93
CA GLU A 156 -3.20 22.58 5.45
C GLU A 156 -3.40 23.06 4.00
N HIS A 157 -2.51 23.93 3.50
CA HIS A 157 -2.61 24.45 2.15
C HIS A 157 -1.93 23.50 1.15
N PRO A 158 -2.66 23.08 0.09
CA PRO A 158 -2.10 22.28 -1.00
C PRO A 158 -0.86 22.96 -1.58
N SER A 159 0.17 22.16 -1.83
CA SER A 159 1.37 22.69 -2.48
C SER A 159 1.02 23.07 -3.92
N ILE A 160 1.54 24.19 -4.42
CA ILE A 160 1.38 24.54 -5.85
C ILE A 160 2.19 23.57 -6.72
N HIS A 161 3.30 23.05 -6.18
CA HIS A 161 4.17 22.10 -6.85
C HIS A 161 4.23 20.79 -6.07
N TYR A 162 4.07 19.66 -6.77
CA TYR A 162 4.12 18.35 -6.14
C TYR A 162 5.44 18.09 -5.42
N HIS A 163 6.56 18.67 -5.87
CA HIS A 163 7.87 18.50 -5.21
C HIS A 163 7.82 18.84 -3.72
N GLU A 164 7.11 19.92 -3.36
CA GLU A 164 6.97 20.33 -1.96
C GLU A 164 6.10 19.34 -1.18
N SER A 165 5.03 18.81 -1.79
CA SER A 165 4.22 17.73 -1.20
C SER A 165 5.06 16.47 -0.96
N PHE A 166 5.93 16.07 -1.90
CA PHE A 166 6.84 14.93 -1.71
C PHE A 166 7.85 15.17 -0.58
N GLN A 167 8.38 16.38 -0.43
CA GLN A 167 9.27 16.73 0.68
C GLN A 167 8.53 16.66 2.02
N ARG A 168 7.32 17.23 2.11
CA ARG A 168 6.48 17.18 3.32
C ARG A 168 6.07 15.74 3.66
N ALA A 169 5.73 14.94 2.66
CA ALA A 169 5.44 13.52 2.80
C ALA A 169 6.65 12.73 3.32
N ALA A 170 7.85 13.02 2.82
CA ALA A 170 9.08 12.42 3.31
C ALA A 170 9.34 12.77 4.78
N THR A 171 9.20 14.05 5.17
CA THR A 171 9.32 14.49 6.57
C THR A 171 8.29 13.80 7.46
N LEU A 172 7.03 13.67 7.00
CA LEU A 172 5.98 12.94 7.70
C LEU A 172 6.38 11.48 7.95
N LEU A 173 6.80 10.76 6.92
CA LEU A 173 7.19 9.34 7.05
C LEU A 173 8.41 9.16 7.97
N GLN A 174 9.39 10.06 7.87
CA GLN A 174 10.56 10.06 8.74
C GLN A 174 10.17 10.30 10.21
N ASP A 175 9.29 11.26 10.48
CA ASP A 175 8.77 11.51 11.82
C ASP A 175 8.06 10.27 12.37
N ARG A 176 7.14 9.67 11.61
CA ARG A 176 6.42 8.46 12.04
C ARG A 176 7.35 7.26 12.27
N SER A 177 8.38 7.10 11.43
CA SER A 177 9.43 6.09 11.61
C SER A 177 10.21 6.31 12.90
N ALA A 178 10.58 7.55 13.19
CA ALA A 178 11.27 7.93 14.42
C ALA A 178 10.43 7.59 15.66
N LYS A 179 9.12 7.91 15.62
CA LYS A 179 8.18 7.57 16.70
C LYS A 179 8.05 6.07 16.91
N GLN A 180 7.89 5.29 15.83
CA GLN A 180 7.79 3.84 15.91
C GLN A 180 9.05 3.23 16.54
N GLN A 181 10.23 3.64 16.09
CA GLN A 181 11.51 3.17 16.63
C GLN A 181 11.64 3.52 18.11
N TYR A 182 11.26 4.73 18.50
CA TYR A 182 11.33 5.15 19.90
C TYR A 182 10.36 4.38 20.80
N MET A 183 9.13 4.12 20.33
CA MET A 183 8.18 3.27 21.05
C MET A 183 8.74 1.86 21.28
N PHE A 184 9.41 1.27 20.29
CA PHE A 184 10.07 -0.03 20.46
C PHE A 184 11.23 0.02 21.47
N GLN A 185 12.03 1.08 21.46
CA GLN A 185 13.12 1.25 22.42
C GLN A 185 12.59 1.41 23.85
N GLN A 186 11.57 2.27 24.04
CA GLN A 186 10.92 2.43 25.34
C GLN A 186 10.31 1.12 25.84
N PHE A 187 9.65 0.36 24.95
CA PHE A 187 9.09 -0.93 25.33
C PHE A 187 10.16 -1.93 25.80
N ARG A 188 11.33 -1.94 25.14
CA ARG A 188 12.45 -2.79 25.53
C ARG A 188 13.05 -2.42 26.90
N HIS A 189 13.03 -1.14 27.27
CA HIS A 189 13.63 -0.67 28.52
C HIS A 189 12.66 -0.67 29.71
N GLN A 190 11.40 -0.32 29.48
CA GLN A 190 10.41 -0.06 30.54
C GLN A 190 9.20 -1.00 30.50
N GLY A 191 9.07 -1.85 29.47
CA GLY A 191 7.90 -2.71 29.29
C GLY A 191 6.72 -1.93 28.69
N LEU A 192 5.52 -2.07 29.27
CA LEU A 192 4.31 -1.44 28.71
C LEU A 192 4.43 0.10 28.66
N CYS A 193 4.39 0.66 27.46
CA CYS A 193 4.41 2.11 27.24
C CYS A 193 3.01 2.69 27.41
N ALA A 194 2.82 3.62 28.35
CA ALA A 194 1.62 4.43 28.41
C ALA A 194 1.62 5.43 27.25
N VAL A 195 0.58 5.40 26.41
CA VAL A 195 0.38 6.36 25.32
C VAL A 195 -1.02 6.94 25.42
N ASP A 196 -1.11 8.27 25.34
CA ASP A 196 -2.39 8.97 25.24
C ASP A 196 -2.89 8.87 23.80
N ALA A 197 -3.66 7.83 23.49
CA ALA A 197 -4.22 7.58 22.17
C ALA A 197 -5.64 7.01 22.24
N PRO A 198 -6.48 7.29 21.22
CA PRO A 198 -7.80 6.68 21.11
C PRO A 198 -7.67 5.16 21.06
N GLN A 199 -8.34 4.47 22.00
CA GLN A 199 -8.38 3.02 21.99
C GLN A 199 -9.17 2.56 20.74
N PRO A 200 -8.60 1.70 19.88
CA PRO A 200 -9.34 1.17 18.74
C PRO A 200 -10.49 0.29 19.22
N SER A 201 -11.60 0.32 18.48
CA SER A 201 -12.65 -0.66 18.71
C SER A 201 -12.11 -2.07 18.41
N PRO A 202 -12.47 -3.11 19.18
CA PRO A 202 -12.06 -4.49 18.89
C PRO A 202 -12.47 -4.93 17.48
N GLN A 203 -13.63 -4.45 17.00
CA GLN A 203 -14.13 -4.73 15.65
C GLN A 203 -13.20 -4.19 14.56
N THR A 204 -12.68 -2.97 14.73
CA THR A 204 -11.72 -2.37 13.80
C THR A 204 -10.42 -3.18 13.75
N VAL A 205 -9.91 -3.63 14.91
CA VAL A 205 -8.69 -4.45 14.97
C VAL A 205 -8.89 -5.79 14.27
N ILE A 206 -9.99 -6.49 14.56
CA ILE A 206 -10.32 -7.77 13.90
C ILE A 206 -10.49 -7.57 12.39
N HIS A 207 -11.19 -6.53 11.97
CA HIS A 207 -11.35 -6.20 10.55
C HIS A 207 -10.00 -6.00 9.86
N ARG A 208 -9.07 -5.26 10.48
CA ARG A 208 -7.71 -5.10 9.99
C ARG A 208 -6.97 -6.43 9.90
N MET A 209 -7.06 -7.29 10.91
CA MET A 209 -6.43 -8.62 10.89
C MET A 209 -6.92 -9.47 9.72
N GLU A 210 -8.23 -9.50 9.46
CA GLU A 210 -8.81 -10.23 8.33
C GLU A 210 -8.37 -9.66 6.97
N ASN A 211 -8.30 -8.32 6.85
CA ASN A 211 -7.79 -7.69 5.63
C ASN A 211 -6.33 -8.04 5.34
N ASP A 212 -5.47 -8.04 6.36
CA ASP A 212 -4.06 -8.42 6.21
C ASP A 212 -3.92 -9.91 5.85
N ARG A 213 -4.74 -10.81 6.45
CA ARG A 213 -4.80 -12.23 6.10
C ARG A 213 -5.22 -12.45 4.65
N GLU A 214 -6.28 -11.80 4.22
CA GLU A 214 -6.80 -11.93 2.86
C GLU A 214 -5.81 -11.37 1.83
N LYS A 215 -5.15 -10.24 2.13
CA LYS A 215 -4.08 -9.70 1.28
C LYS A 215 -2.91 -10.68 1.16
N HIS A 216 -2.48 -11.29 2.26
CA HIS A 216 -1.40 -12.28 2.24
C HIS A 216 -1.78 -13.53 1.45
N LYS A 217 -3.01 -14.03 1.64
CA LYS A 217 -3.56 -15.16 0.89
C LYS A 217 -3.52 -14.89 -0.61
N ARG A 218 -4.01 -13.74 -1.08
CA ARG A 218 -3.99 -13.36 -2.50
C ARG A 218 -2.58 -13.19 -3.08
N LEU A 219 -1.63 -12.70 -2.28
CA LEU A 219 -0.23 -12.65 -2.69
C LEU A 219 0.31 -14.07 -2.94
N LYS A 220 -0.04 -15.03 -2.07
CA LYS A 220 0.36 -16.44 -2.23
C LYS A 220 -0.37 -17.14 -3.37
N GLU A 221 -1.61 -16.76 -3.68
CA GLU A 221 -2.34 -17.29 -4.84
C GLU A 221 -1.68 -16.97 -6.19
N ASN A 222 -0.89 -15.89 -6.26
CA ASN A 222 -0.23 -15.47 -7.51
C ASN A 222 1.28 -15.77 -7.54
N ILE A 223 1.87 -16.30 -6.47
CA ILE A 223 3.34 -16.48 -6.36
C ILE A 223 3.89 -17.50 -7.36
N TRP A 224 3.04 -18.41 -7.85
CA TRP A 224 3.39 -19.48 -8.78
C TRP A 224 3.04 -19.14 -10.24
N VAL A 225 2.48 -17.95 -10.50
CA VAL A 225 2.15 -17.52 -11.86
C VAL A 225 3.45 -17.21 -12.62
N LEU A 226 3.66 -17.91 -13.73
CA LEU A 226 4.83 -17.74 -14.58
C LEU A 226 4.48 -16.81 -15.75
N PRO A 227 5.09 -15.62 -15.85
CA PRO A 227 4.87 -14.75 -16.99
C PRO A 227 5.49 -15.38 -18.24
N ARG A 228 4.71 -15.46 -19.32
CA ARG A 228 5.18 -15.94 -20.64
C ARG A 228 4.90 -14.84 -21.67
N PRO A 229 5.81 -13.86 -21.84
CA PRO A 229 5.59 -12.71 -22.73
C PRO A 229 5.21 -13.09 -24.16
N ASN A 230 5.76 -14.19 -24.68
CA ASN A 230 5.50 -14.66 -26.03
C ASN A 230 4.26 -15.56 -26.15
N ALA A 231 3.49 -15.72 -25.06
CA ALA A 231 2.33 -16.61 -24.96
C ALA A 231 2.63 -18.05 -25.43
N ASN A 232 3.87 -18.50 -25.23
CA ASN A 232 4.38 -19.79 -25.67
C ASN A 232 4.81 -20.60 -24.45
N ILE A 233 4.50 -21.89 -24.40
CA ILE A 233 4.92 -22.79 -23.31
C ILE A 233 6.44 -22.99 -23.26
N LEU A 234 7.14 -22.77 -24.37
CA LEU A 234 8.60 -22.84 -24.49
C LEU A 234 9.27 -21.46 -24.36
N ASP A 235 8.60 -20.50 -23.73
CA ASP A 235 9.18 -19.18 -23.51
C ASP A 235 10.44 -19.31 -22.62
N PRO A 236 11.62 -18.86 -23.07
CA PRO A 236 12.87 -19.00 -22.32
C PRO A 236 12.85 -18.27 -20.98
N HIS A 237 11.96 -17.28 -20.82
CA HIS A 237 11.81 -16.55 -19.56
C HIS A 237 11.48 -17.46 -18.38
N GLU A 238 10.70 -18.53 -18.59
CA GLU A 238 10.40 -19.51 -17.53
C GLU A 238 11.66 -20.24 -17.07
N PHE A 239 12.53 -20.63 -18.01
CA PHE A 239 13.81 -21.25 -17.70
C PHE A 239 14.73 -20.30 -16.94
N ASP A 240 14.86 -19.05 -17.38
CA ASP A 240 15.72 -18.06 -16.73
C ASP A 240 15.28 -17.79 -15.28
N LEU A 241 13.97 -17.72 -15.03
CA LEU A 241 13.43 -17.57 -13.68
C LEU A 241 13.81 -18.77 -12.79
N LEU A 242 13.64 -20.00 -13.29
CA LEU A 242 14.00 -21.21 -12.56
C LEU A 242 15.50 -21.29 -12.31
N TRP A 243 16.32 -20.98 -13.31
CA TRP A 243 17.78 -21.00 -13.22
C TRP A 243 18.28 -20.02 -12.15
N ASN A 244 17.80 -18.78 -12.19
CA ASN A 244 18.20 -17.74 -11.24
C ASN A 244 17.65 -17.99 -9.81
N ALA A 245 16.53 -18.70 -9.69
CA ALA A 245 15.96 -19.10 -8.40
C ALA A 245 16.60 -20.36 -7.81
N THR A 246 17.39 -21.11 -8.59
CA THR A 246 18.01 -22.36 -8.14
C THR A 246 19.10 -22.05 -7.11
N PRO A 247 19.02 -22.61 -5.88
CA PRO A 247 20.03 -22.39 -4.86
C PRO A 247 21.42 -22.87 -5.31
N SER A 248 22.46 -22.08 -5.02
CA SER A 248 23.85 -22.42 -5.32
C SER A 248 24.36 -23.66 -4.57
N GLU A 249 23.67 -24.03 -3.48
CA GLU A 249 23.97 -25.20 -2.64
C GLU A 249 23.65 -26.54 -3.33
N GLY A 250 22.99 -26.52 -4.50
CA GLY A 250 22.68 -27.72 -5.28
C GLY A 250 21.55 -28.56 -4.68
N LEU A 251 21.57 -29.87 -4.95
CA LEU A 251 20.55 -30.80 -4.47
C LEU A 251 20.64 -31.01 -2.96
N THR A 252 19.52 -30.81 -2.28
CA THR A 252 19.39 -30.94 -0.84
C THR A 252 19.05 -32.37 -0.42
N LYS A 253 19.21 -32.66 0.88
CA LYS A 253 18.72 -33.92 1.48
C LYS A 253 17.20 -34.11 1.33
N GLY A 254 16.43 -33.03 1.13
CA GLY A 254 15.01 -33.10 0.81
C GLY A 254 14.76 -33.71 -0.56
N ASP A 255 15.52 -33.26 -1.56
CA ASP A 255 15.40 -33.71 -2.94
C ASP A 255 15.73 -35.20 -3.07
N TYR A 256 16.83 -35.65 -2.45
CA TYR A 256 17.17 -37.08 -2.41
C TYR A 256 16.12 -37.94 -1.70
N ARG A 257 15.42 -37.41 -0.70
CA ARG A 257 14.31 -38.13 -0.05
C ARG A 257 13.14 -38.30 -1.01
N HIS A 258 12.70 -37.23 -1.67
CA HIS A 258 11.62 -37.28 -2.65
C HIS A 258 11.93 -38.23 -3.82
N ILE A 259 13.14 -38.18 -4.38
CA ILE A 259 13.56 -39.06 -5.48
C ILE A 259 13.53 -40.53 -5.04
N ASN A 260 14.05 -40.83 -3.85
CA ASN A 260 14.06 -42.20 -3.33
C ASN A 260 12.65 -42.74 -3.03
N GLU A 261 11.77 -41.88 -2.51
CA GLU A 261 10.37 -42.22 -2.25
C GLU A 261 9.62 -42.51 -3.55
N MET A 262 9.74 -41.65 -4.57
CA MET A 262 9.18 -41.90 -5.90
C MET A 262 9.70 -43.21 -6.50
N ARG A 263 11.00 -43.48 -6.38
CA ARG A 263 11.59 -44.75 -6.85
C ARG A 263 10.98 -45.95 -6.15
N LYS A 264 10.72 -45.87 -4.84
CA LYS A 264 10.09 -46.95 -4.06
C LYS A 264 8.66 -47.19 -4.53
N ILE A 265 7.88 -46.13 -4.72
CA ILE A 265 6.49 -46.19 -5.22
C ILE A 265 6.47 -46.89 -6.59
N ALA A 266 7.30 -46.43 -7.53
CA ALA A 266 7.38 -47.02 -8.87
C ALA A 266 7.71 -48.52 -8.81
N ARG A 267 8.72 -48.93 -8.03
CA ARG A 267 9.13 -50.34 -7.90
C ARG A 267 8.03 -51.25 -7.35
N VAL A 268 7.20 -50.75 -6.45
CA VAL A 268 6.06 -51.51 -5.92
C VAL A 268 4.95 -51.61 -6.97
N SER A 269 4.73 -50.56 -7.74
CA SER A 269 3.67 -50.51 -8.77
C SER A 269 3.85 -51.53 -9.90
N TYR A 270 5.08 -51.95 -10.22
CA TYR A 270 5.34 -52.94 -11.29
C TYR A 270 5.44 -54.38 -10.79
N LYS A 271 5.35 -54.61 -9.47
CA LYS A 271 5.23 -55.97 -8.91
C LYS A 271 3.78 -56.41 -9.01
N VAL A 272 3.41 -56.89 -10.20
CA VAL A 272 2.28 -57.82 -10.40
C VAL A 272 2.69 -59.19 -9.90
#